data_AF-A0A819I9Y5-F1
#
_entry.id   AF-A0A819I9Y5-F1
#
_cell.length_a   1.000
_cell.length_b   1.000
_cell.length_c   1.000
_cell.angle_alpha   90.00
_cell.angle_beta   90.00
_cell.angle_gamma   90.00
#
_symmetry.space_group_name_H-M   'P 1'
#
loop_
_entity.id
_entity.type
_entity.pdbx_description
1 polymer ?
#
loop_
_entity_poly.entity_id
_entity_poly.type
_entity_poly.pdbx_seq_one_letter_code
_entity_poly.pdbx_strand_id
1 'polypeptide(L)'
;SRFDLFFIVIDECNDVTDYNIAERIIDLHTSGTRSSVPSLVTSYTFNDIRDYITYTKAAVQPKLTSSAKEHIITLYKQLRLRETSSSITGRISSSSTPIT
;
A
#
# COMPACT_ATOMS: atom_id res chain seq x y z
N SER A 1 15.85 -13.12 -3.71
CA SER A 1 14.59 -12.61 -3.14
C SER A 1 14.84 -12.22 -1.69
N ARG A 2 14.97 -10.92 -1.38
CA ARG A 2 15.25 -10.39 -0.01
C ARG A 2 14.27 -9.28 0.39
N PHE A 3 13.23 -9.08 -0.42
CA PHE A 3 12.21 -8.06 -0.20
C PHE A 3 10.94 -8.78 0.23
N ASP A 4 10.40 -8.39 1.39
CA ASP A 4 9.25 -9.06 2.01
C ASP A 4 7.91 -8.48 1.52
N LEU A 5 7.84 -7.16 1.30
CA LEU A 5 6.69 -6.45 0.78
C LEU A 5 7.10 -5.64 -0.45
N PHE A 6 6.27 -5.68 -1.50
CA PHE A 6 6.44 -4.86 -2.70
C PHE A 6 5.15 -4.08 -2.95
N PHE A 7 5.30 -2.80 -3.29
CA PHE A 7 4.20 -1.93 -3.70
C PHE A 7 4.55 -1.35 -5.06
N ILE A 8 3.61 -1.42 -6.00
CA ILE A 8 3.74 -0.79 -7.31
C ILE A 8 2.83 0.43 -7.29
N VAL A 9 3.41 1.61 -7.45
CA VAL A 9 2.65 2.84 -7.66
C VAL A 9 2.46 2.98 -9.17
N ILE A 10 1.22 2.88 -9.62
CA ILE A 10 0.84 3.06 -11.02
C ILE A 10 0.19 4.43 -11.13
N ASP A 11 0.59 5.17 -12.15
CA ASP A 11 0.00 6.45 -12.50
C ASP A 11 -1.01 6.22 -13.63
N GLU A 12 -2.27 6.58 -13.39
CA GLU A 12 -3.35 6.50 -14.37
C GLU A 12 -3.90 7.91 -14.57
N CYS A 13 -3.96 8.39 -15.81
CA CYS A 13 -4.51 9.70 -16.11
C CYS A 13 -5.99 9.73 -15.72
N ASN A 14 -6.33 10.52 -14.71
CA ASN A 14 -7.68 10.67 -14.20
C ASN A 14 -7.89 12.14 -13.86
N ASP A 15 -8.58 12.85 -14.76
CA ASP A 15 -8.76 14.31 -14.69
C ASP A 15 -9.27 14.79 -13.31
N VAL A 16 -10.12 14.01 -12.63
CA VAL A 16 -10.65 14.36 -11.31
C VAL A 16 -9.59 14.22 -10.23
N THR A 17 -8.86 13.10 -10.22
CA THR A 17 -7.77 12.87 -9.26
C THR A 17 -6.63 13.86 -9.48
N ASP A 18 -6.28 14.09 -10.75
CA ASP A 18 -5.21 15.00 -11.16
C ASP A 18 -5.55 16.44 -10.79
N TYR A 19 -6.79 16.87 -11.00
CA TYR A 19 -7.28 18.17 -10.54
C TYR A 19 -7.15 18.34 -9.03
N ASN A 20 -7.61 17.34 -8.24
CA ASN A 20 -7.52 17.39 -6.78
C ASN A 20 -6.06 17.43 -6.29
N ILE A 21 -5.17 16.68 -6.95
CA ILE A 21 -3.73 16.70 -6.67
C ILE A 21 -3.16 18.10 -6.97
N ALA A 22 -3.48 18.66 -8.14
CA ALA A 22 -3.01 19.98 -8.55
C ALA A 22 -3.50 21.09 -7.62
N GLU A 23 -4.79 21.09 -7.27
CA GLU A 23 -5.38 22.02 -6.30
C GLU A 23 -4.64 21.92 -4.96
N ARG A 24 -4.41 20.69 -4.47
CA ARG A 24 -3.70 20.49 -3.21
C ARG A 24 -2.26 20.99 -3.25
N ILE A 25 -1.57 20.81 -4.37
CA ILE A 25 -0.20 21.33 -4.58
C ILE A 25 -0.23 22.86 -4.54
N ILE A 26 -1.17 23.51 -5.23
CA ILE A 26 -1.28 24.97 -5.27
C ILE A 26 -1.59 25.53 -3.88
N ASP A 27 -2.53 24.92 -3.15
CA ASP A 27 -2.89 25.31 -1.79
C ASP A 27 -1.70 25.30 -0.84
N LEU A 28 -0.89 24.23 -0.91
CA LEU A 28 0.32 24.09 -0.10
C LEU A 28 1.35 25.19 -0.38
N HIS A 29 1.53 25.57 -1.64
CA HIS A 29 2.56 26.53 -2.06
C HIS A 29 2.12 27.99 -1.93
N THR A 30 0.82 28.27 -2.02
CA THR A 30 0.26 29.63 -1.86
C THR A 30 0.12 30.00 -0.38
N SER A 31 -0.17 29.00 0.47
CA SER A 31 -0.30 29.17 1.93
C SER A 31 1.07 29.08 2.62
N GLY A 32 1.96 30.05 2.38
CA GLY A 32 3.35 30.06 2.88
C GLY A 32 3.50 29.48 4.29
N THR A 33 4.07 28.27 4.38
CA THR A 33 4.40 27.50 5.61
C THR A 33 3.26 27.34 6.65
N ARG A 34 2.03 27.81 6.37
CA ARG A 34 0.92 27.89 7.32
C ARG A 34 -0.36 27.22 6.84
N SER A 35 -0.36 26.57 5.68
CA SER A 35 -1.35 25.52 5.43
C SER A 35 -1.01 24.35 6.36
N SER A 36 -1.52 24.43 7.59
CA SER A 36 -2.05 23.22 8.22
C SER A 36 -2.84 22.54 7.12
N VAL A 37 -2.36 21.38 6.65
CA VAL A 37 -3.21 20.41 5.96
C VAL A 37 -4.57 20.52 6.61
N PRO A 38 -5.69 20.74 5.87
CA PRO A 38 -7.01 20.71 6.48
C PRO A 38 -7.02 19.46 7.31
N SER A 39 -6.97 19.62 8.64
CA SER A 39 -6.75 18.49 9.53
C SER A 39 -7.95 17.61 9.25
N LEU A 40 -7.70 16.48 8.59
CA LEU A 40 -8.65 15.38 8.52
C LEU A 40 -8.77 14.91 9.96
N VAL A 41 -9.50 15.68 10.79
CA VAL A 41 -9.63 15.60 12.25
C VAL A 41 -8.65 14.60 12.83
N THR A 42 -7.36 14.94 12.79
CA THR A 42 -6.34 13.97 13.20
C THR A 42 -6.34 14.01 14.71
N SER A 43 -7.02 13.05 15.34
CA SER A 43 -7.17 12.97 16.80
C SER A 43 -5.84 12.84 17.54
N TYR A 44 -4.75 12.57 16.81
CA TYR A 44 -3.42 12.33 17.36
C TYR A 44 -2.40 13.27 16.71
N THR A 45 -1.51 13.79 17.54
CA THR A 45 -0.35 14.55 17.09
C THR A 45 0.77 13.61 16.62
N PHE A 46 1.77 14.17 15.93
CA PHE A 46 2.95 13.42 15.51
C PHE A 46 3.69 12.77 16.70
N ASN A 47 3.78 13.47 17.84
CA ASN A 47 4.43 12.95 19.03
C ASN A 47 3.64 11.78 19.63
N ASP A 48 2.30 11.87 19.68
CA ASP A 48 1.47 10.79 20.21
C ASP A 48 1.72 9.47 19.45
N ILE A 49 1.78 9.53 18.12
CA ILE A 49 2.04 8.36 17.28
C ILE A 49 3.46 7.83 17.51
N ARG A 50 4.45 8.72 17.60
CA ARG A 50 5.85 8.36 17.84
C ARG A 50 6.03 7.65 19.19
N ASP A 51 5.44 8.21 20.24
CA ASP A 51 5.53 7.67 21.59
C ASP A 51 4.77 6.35 21.69
N TYR A 52 3.61 6.23 21.04
CA TYR A 52 2.86 4.99 20.94
C TYR A 52 3.67 3.87 20.27
N ILE A 53 4.32 4.14 19.13
CA ILE A 53 5.17 3.16 18.45
C ILE A 53 6.35 2.75 19.34
N THR A 54 6.96 3.71 20.01
CA THR A 54 8.11 3.44 20.89
C THR A 54 7.69 2.54 22.06
N TYR A 55 6.58 2.88 22.72
CA TYR A 55 6.03 2.11 23.82
C TYR A 55 5.64 0.70 23.39
N THR A 56 4.85 0.57 22.32
CA THR A 56 4.35 -0.74 21.85
C THR A 56 5.50 -1.68 21.48
N LYS A 57 6.55 -1.18 20.83
CA LYS A 57 7.73 -1.98 20.49
C LYS A 57 8.51 -2.46 21.73
N ALA A 58 8.50 -1.69 22.82
CA ALA A 58 9.22 -2.04 24.04
C ALA A 58 8.40 -2.93 24.98
N ALA A 59 7.12 -2.62 25.15
CA ALA A 59 6.25 -3.24 26.15
C ALA A 59 5.51 -4.48 25.64
N VAL A 60 5.28 -4.61 24.32
CA VAL A 60 4.45 -5.67 23.75
C VAL A 60 5.30 -6.63 22.91
N GLN A 61 5.32 -7.89 23.32
CA GLN A 61 5.93 -8.99 22.56
C GLN A 61 4.85 -10.02 22.19
N PRO A 62 4.19 -9.85 21.02
CA PRO A 62 3.11 -10.75 20.63
C PRO A 62 3.65 -12.17 20.38
N LYS A 63 2.97 -13.17 20.97
CA LYS A 63 3.30 -14.58 20.76
C LYS A 63 2.33 -15.20 19.76
N LEU A 64 2.88 -15.90 18.78
CA LEU A 64 2.09 -16.59 17.78
C LEU A 64 1.39 -17.80 18.42
N THR A 65 0.07 -17.85 18.30
CA THR A 65 -0.72 -19.00 18.76
C THR A 65 -0.56 -20.18 17.80
N SER A 66 -0.76 -21.41 18.30
CA SER A 66 -0.65 -22.62 17.48
C SER A 66 -1.63 -22.61 16.31
N SER A 67 -2.86 -22.15 16.54
CA SER A 67 -3.90 -22.01 15.51
C SER A 67 -3.47 -21.02 14.41
N ALA A 68 -2.94 -19.85 14.77
CA ALA A 68 -2.45 -18.89 13.79
C ALA A 68 -1.27 -19.44 12.96
N LYS A 69 -0.36 -20.19 13.60
CA LYS A 69 0.76 -20.85 12.92
C LYS A 69 0.28 -21.83 11.84
N GLU A 70 -0.67 -22.69 12.18
CA GLU A 70 -1.22 -23.68 11.25
C GLU A 70 -1.95 -23.01 10.07
N HIS A 71 -2.65 -21.91 10.35
CA HIS A 71 -3.31 -21.11 9.33
C HIS A 71 -2.31 -20.47 8.35
N ILE A 72 -1.22 -19.86 8.85
CA ILE A 72 -0.17 -19.26 8.01
C ILE A 72 0.46 -20.32 7.08
N ILE A 73 0.73 -21.53 7.57
CA ILE A 73 1.29 -22.62 6.77
C ILE A 73 0.34 -22.99 5.63
N THR A 74 -0.96 -23.07 5.92
CA THR A 74 -1.99 -23.40 4.93
C THR A 74 -2.05 -22.35 3.83
N LEU A 75 -2.07 -21.07 4.18
CA LEU A 75 -2.07 -19.96 3.23
C LEU A 75 -0.80 -19.94 2.37
N TYR A 76 0.37 -20.18 2.96
CA TYR A 76 1.63 -20.26 2.22
C TYR A 76 1.62 -21.39 1.18
N LYS A 77 1.14 -22.59 1.55
CA LYS A 77 0.99 -23.70 0.61
C LYS A 77 0.06 -23.35 -0.55
N GLN A 78 -1.07 -22.71 -0.28
CA GLN A 78 -2.03 -22.28 -1.31
C GLN A 78 -1.40 -21.28 -2.29
N LEU A 79 -0.71 -20.25 -1.77
CA LEU A 79 -0.01 -19.25 -2.59
C LEU A 79 1.00 -19.93 -3.52
N ARG A 80 1.80 -20.86 -2.99
CA ARG A 80 2.84 -21.54 -3.76
C ARG A 80 2.30 -22.49 -4.83
N LEU A 81 1.20 -23.19 -4.53
CA LEU A 81 0.54 -24.07 -5.49
C LEU A 81 -0.09 -23.27 -6.64
N ARG A 82 -0.71 -22.11 -6.34
CA ARG A 82 -1.32 -21.24 -7.35
C ARG A 82 -0.30 -20.65 -8.33
N GLU A 83 0.89 -20.28 -7.86
CA GLU A 83 1.97 -19.84 -8.76
C GLU A 83 2.43 -20.97 -9.70
N THR A 84 2.47 -22.21 -9.21
CA THR A 84 2.90 -23.38 -10.01
C THR A 84 1.91 -23.69 -11.14
N SER A 85 0.59 -23.50 -10.92
CA SER A 85 -0.43 -23.68 -11.97
C SER A 85 -0.55 -22.49 -12.93
N SER A 86 -0.11 -21.29 -12.52
CA SER A 86 -0.18 -20.07 -13.34
C SER A 86 1.00 -19.95 -14.33
N SER A 87 1.97 -20.86 -14.27
CA SER A 87 3.16 -20.88 -15.13
C SER A 87 2.86 -21.25 -16.61
N ILE A 88 1.60 -21.52 -16.98
CA ILE A 88 1.18 -21.88 -18.34
C ILE A 88 0.42 -20.75 -19.07
N THR A 89 0.02 -19.66 -18.39
CA THR A 89 -0.85 -18.64 -19.01
C THR A 89 -0.17 -17.27 -19.17
N GLY A 90 1.14 -17.26 -19.45
CA GLY A 90 1.83 -16.11 -20.05
C GLY A 90 1.53 -15.96 -21.55
N ARG A 91 0.28 -16.20 -21.99
CA ARG A 91 -0.12 -15.91 -23.38
C ARG A 91 -0.32 -14.41 -23.48
N ILE A 92 0.73 -13.74 -23.93
CA ILE A 92 0.66 -12.41 -24.51
C ILE A 92 -0.31 -12.51 -25.69
N SER A 93 -1.56 -12.10 -25.50
CA SER A 93 -2.49 -11.92 -26.62
C SER A 93 -2.05 -10.68 -27.36
N SER A 94 -1.24 -10.85 -28.41
CA SER A 94 -1.01 -9.81 -29.40
C SER A 94 -2.36 -9.53 -30.09
N SER A 95 -3.05 -8.48 -29.66
CA SER A 95 -4.21 -7.94 -30.37
C SER A 95 -3.71 -7.24 -31.63
N SER A 96 -3.65 -7.97 -32.74
CA SER A 96 -3.49 -7.40 -34.07
C SER A 96 -4.81 -6.77 -34.49
N THR A 97 -4.96 -5.46 -34.35
CA THR A 97 -6.02 -4.72 -35.03
C THR A 97 -5.61 -4.54 -36.50
N PRO A 98 -6.43 -4.99 -37.47
CA PRO A 98 -6.18 -4.68 -38.87
C PRO A 98 -6.57 -3.22 -39.13
N ILE A 99 -5.63 -2.43 -39.65
CA ILE A 99 -5.91 -1.13 -40.26
C ILE A 99 -6.62 -1.40 -41.59
N THR A 100 -7.83 -0.87 -41.74
CA THR A 100 -8.42 -0.56 -43.06
C THR A 100 -8.32 0.95 -43.24
#